data_AF-A0AAJ2Z107-F1
#
_entry.id   AF-A0AAJ2Z107-F1
#
_cell.length_a   1.000
_cell.length_b   1.000
_cell.length_c   1.000
_cell.angle_alpha   90.00
_cell.angle_beta   90.00
_cell.angle_gamma   90.00
#
_symmetry.space_group_name_H-M   'P 1'
#
loop_
_entity.id
_entity.type
_entity.pdbx_description
1 polymer ?
#
loop_
_entity_poly.entity_id
_entity_poly.type
_entity_poly.pdbx_seq_one_letter_code
_entity_poly.pdbx_strand_id
1 'polypeptide(L)'
;MTYVIINGVIYTENGVISDGYLIVEEGKIKAIETGAYTGDLEVVDAKGRHILPGFIDVHIHGGYGEDAMDGSYDGLKYLAEHLLIEGTTTFLATTMTQSQEAIEKALHNISVYHQKQDVT
;
A
#
# COMPACT_ATOMS: atom_id res chain seq x y z
N MET A 1 -6.40 -12.77 10.50
CA MET A 1 -7.00 -13.45 9.32
C MET A 1 -5.87 -14.13 8.56
N THR A 2 -6.07 -15.36 8.09
CA THR A 2 -5.06 -16.12 7.35
C THR A 2 -5.65 -16.59 6.03
N TYR A 3 -4.98 -16.29 4.92
CA TYR A 3 -5.43 -16.64 3.56
C TYR A 3 -4.23 -16.92 2.65
N VAL A 4 -4.49 -17.51 1.49
CA VAL A 4 -3.47 -17.80 0.48
C VAL A 4 -3.79 -17.10 -0.84
N ILE A 5 -2.79 -16.55 -1.50
CA ILE A 5 -2.87 -16.05 -2.87
C ILE A 5 -2.23 -17.07 -3.80
N ILE A 6 -2.96 -17.51 -4.82
CA ILE A 6 -2.51 -18.51 -5.79
C ILE A 6 -2.61 -17.99 -7.23
N ASN A 7 -2.06 -18.75 -8.18
CA ASN A 7 -2.24 -18.54 -9.62
C ASN A 7 -1.84 -17.12 -10.03
N GLY A 8 -0.69 -16.67 -9.56
CA GLY A 8 -0.08 -15.40 -9.94
C GLY A 8 1.42 -15.55 -10.12
N VAL A 9 2.02 -14.62 -10.85
CA VAL A 9 3.48 -14.53 -11.01
C VAL A 9 4.02 -13.66 -9.87
N ILE A 10 4.71 -14.27 -8.91
CA ILE A 10 5.15 -13.62 -7.68
C ILE A 10 6.55 -13.04 -7.87
N TYR A 11 6.69 -11.73 -7.67
CA TYR A 11 7.97 -11.04 -7.69
C TYR A 11 8.48 -10.86 -6.26
N THR A 12 9.69 -11.34 -6.02
CA THR A 12 10.39 -11.23 -4.73
C THR A 12 11.71 -10.49 -4.94
N GLU A 13 12.40 -10.15 -3.84
CA GLU A 13 13.76 -9.60 -3.90
C GLU A 13 14.72 -10.51 -4.69
N ASN A 14 14.58 -11.83 -4.55
CA ASN A 14 15.54 -12.81 -5.06
C ASN A 14 15.17 -13.38 -6.44
N GLY A 15 14.07 -12.93 -7.04
CA GLY A 15 13.63 -13.39 -8.35
C GLY A 15 12.13 -13.57 -8.48
N VAL A 16 11.74 -14.25 -9.56
CA VAL A 16 10.35 -14.42 -9.99
C VAL A 16 9.92 -15.88 -9.83
N ILE A 17 8.79 -16.12 -9.17
CA ILE A 17 8.17 -17.43 -8.99
C ILE A 17 6.93 -17.48 -9.90
N SER A 18 7.02 -18.26 -10.97
CA SER A 18 5.93 -18.42 -11.95
C SER A 18 4.89 -19.47 -11.57
N ASP A 19 5.24 -20.39 -10.66
CA ASP A 19 4.37 -21.44 -10.14
C ASP A 19 4.57 -21.54 -8.62
N GLY A 20 3.64 -20.99 -7.87
CA GLY A 20 3.74 -20.86 -6.42
C GLY A 20 2.55 -20.15 -5.79
N TYR A 21 2.64 -19.96 -4.48
CA TYR A 21 1.61 -19.31 -3.67
C TYR A 21 2.22 -18.49 -2.53
N LEU A 22 1.44 -17.54 -2.03
CA LEU A 22 1.78 -16.65 -0.92
C LEU A 22 0.77 -16.85 0.21
N ILE A 23 1.22 -17.20 1.41
CA ILE A 23 0.37 -17.22 2.61
C ILE A 23 0.52 -15.90 3.36
N VAL A 24 -0.61 -15.26 3.64
CA VAL A 24 -0.69 -14.06 4.48
C VAL A 24 -1.37 -14.45 5.79
N GLU A 25 -0.74 -14.11 6.91
CA GLU A 25 -1.25 -14.32 8.26
C GLU A 25 -1.17 -13.01 9.03
N GLU A 26 -2.32 -12.53 9.51
CA GLU A 26 -2.41 -11.32 10.33
C GLU A 26 -1.70 -10.10 9.70
N GLY A 27 -2.01 -9.85 8.42
CA GLY A 27 -1.46 -8.72 7.66
C GLY A 27 0.00 -8.89 7.23
N LYS A 28 0.65 -10.00 7.59
CA LYS A 28 2.06 -10.28 7.28
C LYS A 28 2.21 -11.43 6.31
N ILE A 29 3.24 -11.35 5.48
CA ILE A 29 3.67 -12.47 4.66
C ILE A 29 4.23 -13.55 5.58
N LYS A 30 3.53 -14.69 5.65
CA LYS A 30 3.94 -15.86 6.45
C LYS A 30 4.90 -16.75 5.67
N ALA A 31 4.57 -17.03 4.40
CA ALA A 31 5.34 -17.93 3.55
C ALA A 31 5.13 -17.59 2.08
N ILE A 32 6.17 -17.83 1.28
CA ILE A 32 6.12 -17.88 -0.19
C ILE A 32 6.71 -19.22 -0.58
N GLU A 33 5.94 -20.04 -1.30
CA GLU A 33 6.34 -21.39 -1.69
C GLU A 33 6.09 -21.65 -3.16
N THR A 34 6.83 -22.60 -3.74
CA THR A 34 6.70 -23.01 -5.13
C THR A 34 5.76 -24.21 -5.29
N GLY A 35 5.08 -24.29 -6.43
CA GLY A 35 4.14 -25.36 -6.76
C GLY A 35 2.71 -25.08 -6.33
N ALA A 36 1.86 -26.09 -6.50
CA ALA A 36 0.43 -25.98 -6.20
C ALA A 36 0.14 -26.00 -4.69
N TYR A 37 -0.69 -25.07 -4.24
CA TYR A 37 -1.23 -25.10 -2.89
C TYR A 37 -2.26 -26.23 -2.71
N THR A 38 -2.13 -27.04 -1.67
CA THR A 38 -3.04 -28.18 -1.37
C THR A 38 -3.67 -28.11 0.02
N GLY A 39 -3.59 -26.96 0.69
CA GLY A 39 -4.20 -26.78 2.02
C GLY A 39 -5.65 -26.31 1.97
N ASP A 40 -6.16 -25.89 3.12
CA ASP A 40 -7.57 -25.56 3.38
C ASP A 40 -7.81 -24.07 3.71
N LEU A 41 -6.81 -23.20 3.52
CA LEU A 41 -6.96 -21.75 3.71
C LEU A 41 -7.93 -21.12 2.70
N GLU A 42 -8.48 -19.96 3.07
CA GLU A 42 -9.23 -19.11 2.14
C GLU A 42 -8.35 -18.71 0.94
N VAL A 43 -8.87 -18.90 -0.27
CA VAL A 43 -8.12 -18.72 -1.51
C VAL A 43 -8.48 -17.39 -2.19
N VAL A 44 -7.45 -16.59 -2.46
CA VAL A 44 -7.48 -15.45 -3.37
C VAL A 44 -6.81 -15.86 -4.69
N ASP A 45 -7.60 -16.01 -5.75
CA ASP A 45 -7.08 -16.34 -7.08
C ASP A 45 -6.64 -15.07 -7.82
N ALA A 46 -5.33 -14.95 -8.09
CA ALA A 46 -4.76 -13.81 -8.82
C ALA A 46 -5.07 -13.85 -10.33
N LYS A 47 -5.59 -14.97 -10.86
CA LYS A 47 -6.01 -15.16 -12.27
C LYS A 47 -4.90 -14.93 -13.29
N GLY A 48 -3.72 -15.46 -13.00
CA GLY A 48 -2.51 -15.32 -13.83
C GLY A 48 -1.88 -13.92 -13.79
N ARG A 49 -2.34 -13.02 -12.92
CA ARG A 49 -1.77 -11.66 -12.79
C ARG A 49 -0.44 -11.67 -12.05
N HIS A 50 0.24 -10.53 -12.10
CA HIS A 50 1.47 -10.29 -11.35
C HIS A 50 1.17 -9.90 -9.91
N ILE A 51 1.91 -10.51 -8.99
CA ILE A 51 1.89 -10.20 -7.56
C ILE A 51 3.23 -9.53 -7.24
N LEU A 52 3.18 -8.24 -6.91
CA LEU A 52 4.35 -7.44 -6.56
C LEU A 52 4.21 -6.93 -5.12
N PRO A 53 5.32 -6.60 -4.43
CA PRO A 53 5.26 -5.71 -3.29
C PRO A 53 4.56 -4.41 -3.69
N GLY A 54 3.71 -3.88 -2.81
CA GLY A 54 3.09 -2.58 -3.04
C GLY A 54 4.14 -1.49 -3.20
N PHE A 55 3.87 -0.54 -4.10
CA PHE A 55 4.85 0.50 -4.41
C PHE A 55 4.97 1.52 -3.27
N ILE A 56 6.18 2.08 -3.16
CA ILE A 56 6.51 3.14 -2.21
C ILE A 56 6.80 4.42 -3.01
N ASP A 57 5.93 5.42 -2.89
CA ASP A 57 6.14 6.72 -3.51
C ASP A 57 6.77 7.70 -2.52
N VAL A 58 8.04 8.01 -2.72
CA VAL A 58 8.80 8.88 -1.82
C VAL A 58 8.58 10.38 -2.10
N HIS A 59 7.86 10.74 -3.17
CA HIS A 59 7.63 12.13 -3.54
C HIS A 59 6.30 12.29 -4.28
N ILE A 60 5.24 12.58 -3.53
CA ILE A 60 3.93 12.94 -4.06
C ILE A 60 3.30 14.11 -3.30
N HIS A 61 2.91 15.15 -4.02
CA HIS A 61 2.23 16.31 -3.44
C HIS A 61 0.75 16.05 -3.22
N GLY A 62 0.08 15.58 -4.27
CA GLY A 62 -1.35 15.41 -4.32
C GLY A 62 -1.79 14.56 -5.50
N GLY A 63 -3.10 14.32 -5.58
CA GLY A 63 -3.74 13.49 -6.59
C GLY A 63 -5.25 13.49 -6.37
N TYR A 64 -6.02 13.15 -7.40
CA TYR A 64 -7.48 13.01 -7.30
C TYR A 64 -8.23 14.26 -6.80
N GLY A 65 -7.63 15.44 -6.90
CA GLY A 65 -8.22 16.71 -6.45
C GLY A 65 -7.80 17.15 -5.05
N GLU A 66 -6.98 16.37 -4.35
CA GLU A 66 -6.49 16.67 -3.00
C GLU A 66 -4.96 16.83 -2.99
N ASP A 67 -4.44 17.73 -2.14
CA ASP A 67 -3.00 17.97 -1.96
C ASP A 67 -2.61 17.94 -0.48
N ALA A 68 -1.41 17.44 -0.17
CA ALA A 68 -0.85 17.43 1.18
C ALA A 68 -0.82 18.84 1.82
N MET A 69 -0.63 19.89 1.00
CA MET A 69 -0.64 21.28 1.44
C MET A 69 -2.01 21.81 1.86
N ASP A 70 -3.12 21.15 1.50
CA ASP A 70 -4.47 21.60 1.86
C ASP A 70 -4.69 21.55 3.38
N GLY A 71 -3.92 20.72 4.08
CA GLY A 71 -4.06 20.50 5.52
C GLY A 71 -5.43 19.94 5.88
N SER A 72 -5.99 19.12 4.99
CA SER A 72 -7.28 18.44 5.13
C SER A 72 -7.05 16.98 5.52
N TYR A 73 -7.65 16.54 6.63
CA TYR A 73 -7.55 15.14 7.06
C TYR A 73 -8.26 14.23 6.06
N ASP A 74 -9.48 14.60 5.68
CA ASP A 74 -10.30 13.82 4.74
C ASP A 74 -9.69 13.83 3.35
N GLY A 75 -9.05 14.94 2.95
CA GLY A 75 -8.33 15.03 1.67
C GLY A 75 -7.12 14.12 1.62
N LEU A 76 -6.29 14.14 2.67
CA LEU A 76 -5.12 13.25 2.76
C LEU A 76 -5.52 11.77 2.85
N LYS A 77 -6.61 11.47 3.56
CA LYS A 77 -7.20 10.12 3.60
C LYS A 77 -7.70 9.69 2.21
N TYR A 78 -8.43 10.56 1.52
CA TYR A 78 -8.95 10.30 0.19
C TYR A 78 -7.82 10.03 -0.80
N LEU A 79 -6.76 10.85 -0.79
CA LEU A 79 -5.54 10.62 -1.56
C LEU A 79 -4.95 9.24 -1.26
N ALA A 80 -4.72 8.91 0.02
CA ALA A 80 -4.13 7.64 0.42
C ALA A 80 -4.92 6.41 -0.06
N GLU A 81 -6.25 6.45 0.03
CA GLU A 81 -7.12 5.37 -0.43
C GLU A 81 -7.12 5.22 -1.96
N HIS A 82 -6.98 6.32 -2.70
CA HIS A 82 -6.97 6.30 -4.17
C HIS A 82 -5.61 5.90 -4.74
N LEU A 83 -4.50 6.16 -4.05
CA LEU A 83 -3.19 5.66 -4.48
C LEU A 83 -3.13 4.13 -4.63
N LEU A 84 -4.00 3.39 -3.91
CA LEU A 84 -4.11 1.94 -4.03
C LEU A 84 -4.49 1.48 -5.45
N ILE A 85 -5.27 2.26 -6.21
CA ILE A 85 -5.66 1.88 -7.58
C ILE A 85 -4.49 1.96 -8.57
N GLU A 86 -3.42 2.67 -8.20
CA GLU A 86 -2.16 2.74 -8.94
C GLU A 86 -1.13 1.69 -8.46
N GLY A 87 -1.45 0.97 -7.39
CA GLY A 87 -0.56 -0.02 -6.76
C GLY A 87 0.37 0.57 -5.69
N THR A 88 0.25 1.86 -5.36
CA THR A 88 1.02 2.49 -4.28
C THR A 88 0.36 2.23 -2.94
N THR A 89 1.07 1.54 -2.05
CA THR A 89 0.57 1.17 -0.71
C THR A 89 1.20 2.01 0.40
N THR A 90 2.25 2.76 0.09
CA THR A 90 2.97 3.60 1.05
C THR A 90 3.50 4.83 0.34
N PHE A 91 3.42 6.00 0.96
CA PHE A 91 3.92 7.21 0.36
C PHE A 91 4.40 8.23 1.40
N LEU A 92 5.19 9.21 0.96
CA LEU A 92 5.54 10.39 1.73
C LEU A 92 4.73 11.59 1.22
N ALA A 93 3.78 12.05 2.04
CA ALA A 93 3.01 13.25 1.75
C ALA A 93 3.95 14.46 1.65
N THR A 94 4.09 15.01 0.45
CA THR A 94 5.17 15.96 0.13
C THR A 94 4.64 17.39 0.10
N THR A 95 5.18 18.23 0.99
CA THR A 95 4.90 19.68 0.99
C THR A 95 5.58 20.37 -0.18
N MET A 96 5.30 21.65 -0.39
CA MET A 96 5.99 22.49 -1.37
C MET A 96 6.29 23.89 -0.82
N THR A 97 7.05 24.68 -1.60
CA THR A 97 7.38 26.06 -1.20
C THR A 97 6.12 26.89 -1.04
N GLN A 98 5.86 27.34 0.19
CA GLN A 98 4.70 28.14 0.58
C GLN A 98 5.07 29.01 1.79
N SER A 99 4.12 29.81 2.29
CA SER A 99 4.22 30.47 3.58
C SER A 99 4.48 29.47 4.70
N GLN A 100 5.17 29.92 5.75
CA GLN A 100 5.41 29.11 6.95
C GLN A 100 4.10 28.60 7.56
N GLU A 101 3.06 29.44 7.61
CA GLU A 101 1.74 29.08 8.15
C GLU A 101 1.11 27.88 7.41
N ALA A 102 1.14 27.88 6.07
CA ALA A 102 0.59 26.77 5.31
C ALA A 102 1.41 25.49 5.46
N ILE A 103 2.73 25.59 5.53
CA ILE A 103 3.61 24.43 5.76
C ILE A 103 3.34 23.84 7.15
N GLU A 104 3.25 24.67 8.19
CA GLU A 104 2.94 24.22 9.55
C GLU A 104 1.56 23.54 9.63
N LYS A 105 0.55 24.11 8.94
CA LYS A 105 -0.78 23.51 8.83
C LYS A 105 -0.73 22.12 8.17
N ALA A 106 -0.02 21.99 7.06
CA ALA A 106 0.15 20.73 6.34
C ALA A 106 0.85 19.68 7.21
N LEU A 107 1.97 20.03 7.83
CA LEU A 107 2.73 19.13 8.70
C LEU A 107 1.92 18.68 9.93
N HIS A 108 1.15 19.59 10.53
CA HIS A 108 0.26 19.23 11.64
C HIS A 108 -0.80 18.22 11.19
N ASN A 109 -1.46 18.47 10.04
CA ASN A 109 -2.45 17.56 9.49
C ASN A 109 -1.85 16.18 9.17
N ILE A 110 -0.68 16.12 8.54
CA ILE A 110 0.03 14.87 8.23
C ILE A 110 0.32 14.08 9.52
N SER A 111 0.80 14.75 10.57
CA SER A 111 1.04 14.12 11.88
C SER A 111 -0.23 13.56 12.51
N VAL A 112 -1.32 14.34 12.48
CA VAL A 112 -2.64 13.90 13.00
C VAL A 112 -3.17 12.72 12.20
N TYR A 113 -3.07 12.74 10.87
CA TYR A 113 -3.47 11.63 10.01
C TYR A 113 -2.68 10.37 10.34
N HIS A 114 -1.36 10.46 10.41
CA HIS A 114 -0.49 9.33 10.74
C HIS A 114 -0.83 8.69 12.10
N GLN A 115 -1.10 9.49 13.14
CA GLN A 115 -1.47 8.99 14.47
C GLN A 115 -2.81 8.27 14.53
N LYS A 116 -3.71 8.54 13.57
CA LYS A 116 -5.05 7.95 13.49
C LYS A 116 -5.15 6.81 12.46
N GLN A 117 -4.08 6.51 11.75
CA GLN A 117 -4.04 5.32 10.90
C GLN A 117 -4.04 4.08 11.79
N ASP A 118 -4.99 3.17 11.54
CA ASP A 118 -5.01 1.88 12.21
C ASP A 118 -3.75 1.10 11.79
N VAL A 119 -2.85 0.86 12.74
CA VAL A 119 -1.70 -0.01 12.55
C VAL A 119 -2.23 -1.45 12.64
N THR A 120 -2.70 -1.98 11.51
CA THR A 120 -3.02 -3.40 11.37
C THR A 120 -1.85 -4.18 10.82
#